data_AF-A0A3Q0R5A9-F1
#
_entry.id   AF-A0A3Q0R5A9-F1
#
_cell.length_a   1.000
_cell.length_b   1.000
_cell.length_c   1.000
_cell.angle_alpha   90.00
_cell.angle_beta   90.00
_cell.angle_gamma   90.00
#
_symmetry.space_group_name_H-M   'P 1'
#
loop_
_entity.id
_entity.type
_entity.pdbx_description
1 polymer ?
#
loop_
_entity_poly.entity_id
_entity_poly.type
_entity_poly.pdbx_seq_one_letter_code
_entity_poly.pdbx_strand_id
1 'polypeptide(L)'
;MPAVSTGVKELYLSTSLGDLNKKAEIKPDKTSTRSYVQSACKIFKAAEECRLDRDEEKAYVLYMKYLTVYDIIKKRPDFKQQPEYFLTMLGPNSFKKAIEEAEKLSESLKLSGRVNYS
;
A
#
# COMPACT_ATOMS: atom_id res chain seq x y z
N MET A 1 18.00 28.74 13.00
CA MET A 1 16.98 27.73 12.70
C MET A 1 17.62 26.35 12.77
N PRO A 2 17.17 25.43 13.63
CA PRO A 2 17.48 24.02 13.47
C PRO A 2 16.21 23.27 13.06
N ALA A 3 16.20 22.72 11.84
CA ALA A 3 15.21 21.74 11.44
C ALA A 3 15.47 20.48 12.29
N VAL A 4 14.54 20.17 13.18
CA VAL A 4 14.57 18.96 13.99
C VAL A 4 14.36 17.78 13.05
N SER A 5 15.44 17.06 12.76
CA SER A 5 15.41 15.79 12.04
C SER A 5 14.78 14.73 12.95
N THR A 6 13.46 14.75 13.10
CA THR A 6 12.71 13.57 13.54
C THR A 6 13.02 12.45 12.55
N GLY A 7 13.50 11.30 13.03
CA GLY A 7 14.08 10.20 12.24
C GLY A 7 13.12 9.42 11.33
N VAL A 8 12.27 10.16 10.60
CA VAL A 8 11.45 9.74 9.47
C VAL A 8 12.15 10.29 8.23
N LYS A 9 12.32 9.48 7.18
CA LYS A 9 12.85 9.99 5.91
C LYS A 9 12.00 11.17 5.44
N GLU A 10 12.66 12.27 5.09
CA GLU A 10 12.00 13.42 4.48
C GLU A 10 11.22 12.97 3.24
N LEU A 11 9.99 13.48 3.08
CA LEU A 11 9.12 13.11 1.98
C LEU A 11 9.83 13.36 0.64
N TYR A 12 10.21 12.30 -0.07
CA TYR A 12 10.97 12.35 -1.33
C TYR A 12 10.17 11.82 -2.52
N LEU A 13 9.09 11.06 -2.26
CA LEU A 13 8.28 10.45 -3.30
C LEU A 13 7.25 11.41 -3.86
N SER A 14 6.56 12.15 -2.99
CA SER A 14 5.61 13.21 -3.37
C SER A 14 5.37 14.17 -2.20
N THR A 15 4.90 15.39 -2.50
CA THR A 15 4.51 16.37 -1.47
C THR A 15 3.08 16.19 -0.95
N SER A 16 2.34 15.18 -1.41
CA SER A 16 0.93 14.94 -1.03
C SER A 16 0.54 13.47 -1.11
N LEU A 17 -0.30 13.04 -0.17
CA LEU A 17 -0.96 11.72 -0.16
C LEU A 17 -1.72 11.45 -1.47
N GLY A 18 -2.29 12.48 -2.10
CA GLY A 18 -3.00 12.33 -3.37
C GLY A 18 -2.09 11.81 -4.49
N ASP A 19 -0.85 12.29 -4.57
CA ASP A 19 0.10 11.86 -5.60
C ASP A 19 0.72 10.49 -5.27
N LEU A 20 0.87 10.16 -3.98
CA LEU A 20 1.23 8.80 -3.54
C LEU A 20 0.16 7.79 -3.96
N ASN A 21 -1.12 8.13 -3.81
CA ASN A 21 -2.23 7.28 -4.25
C ASN A 21 -2.28 7.10 -5.77
N LYS A 22 -2.02 8.15 -6.56
CA LYS A 22 -1.89 8.02 -8.02
C LYS A 22 -0.78 7.04 -8.44
N LYS A 23 0.34 6.98 -7.70
CA LYS A 23 1.43 6.01 -7.96
C LYS A 23 1.03 4.58 -7.59
N ALA A 24 0.12 4.41 -6.64
CA ALA A 24 -0.44 3.12 -6.25
C ALA A 24 -1.54 2.64 -7.21
N GLU A 25 -2.04 3.51 -8.09
CA GLU A 25 -3.07 3.18 -9.06
C GLU A 25 -2.61 2.08 -10.02
N ILE A 26 -3.38 1.01 -10.11
CA ILE A 26 -3.12 -0.12 -11.00
C ILE A 26 -4.30 -0.27 -11.93
N LYS A 27 -4.02 -0.30 -13.24
CA LYS A 27 -5.02 -0.60 -14.23
C LYS A 27 -5.24 -2.11 -14.30
N PRO A 28 -6.49 -2.59 -14.27
CA PRO A 28 -6.79 -3.98 -14.54
C PRO A 28 -6.44 -4.28 -16.00
N ASP A 29 -5.54 -5.23 -16.22
CA ASP A 29 -5.10 -5.69 -17.54
C ASP A 29 -5.58 -7.14 -17.77
N LYS A 30 -5.23 -7.74 -18.91
CA LYS A 30 -5.56 -9.13 -19.27
C LYS A 30 -4.76 -10.15 -18.46
N THR A 31 -3.87 -9.71 -17.57
CA THR A 31 -3.07 -10.57 -16.69
C THR A 31 -3.96 -11.48 -15.82
N SER A 32 -3.51 -12.70 -15.54
CA SER A 32 -4.27 -13.66 -14.72
C SER A 32 -4.39 -13.24 -13.25
N THR A 33 -5.43 -13.71 -12.56
CA THR A 33 -5.67 -13.45 -11.13
C THR A 33 -4.51 -13.95 -10.26
N ARG A 34 -3.86 -15.06 -10.64
CA ARG A 34 -2.64 -15.57 -9.98
C ARG A 34 -1.47 -14.59 -10.05
N SER A 35 -1.24 -13.98 -11.21
CA SER A 35 -0.17 -12.99 -11.39
C SER A 35 -0.39 -11.75 -10.52
N TYR A 36 -1.64 -11.32 -10.36
CA TYR A 36 -2.00 -10.27 -9.42
C TYR A 36 -1.71 -10.67 -7.97
N VAL A 37 -2.09 -11.88 -7.57
CA VAL A 37 -1.81 -12.38 -6.22
C VAL A 37 -0.31 -12.48 -5.93
N GLN A 38 0.49 -12.97 -6.88
CA GLN A 38 1.95 -12.97 -6.76
C GLN A 38 2.51 -11.55 -6.64
N SER A 39 2.00 -10.61 -7.43
CA SER A 39 2.40 -9.22 -7.38
C SER A 39 2.05 -8.59 -6.04
N ALA A 40 0.83 -8.82 -5.54
CA ALA A 40 0.37 -8.37 -4.23
C ALA A 40 1.26 -8.93 -3.11
N CYS A 41 1.58 -10.22 -3.13
CA CYS A 41 2.49 -10.82 -2.14
C CYS A 41 3.87 -10.13 -2.14
N LYS A 42 4.43 -9.82 -3.32
CA LYS A 42 5.70 -9.08 -3.43
C LYS A 42 5.58 -7.66 -2.90
N ILE A 43 4.49 -6.96 -3.25
CA ILE A 43 4.22 -5.59 -2.79
C ILE A 43 4.12 -5.54 -1.26
N PHE A 44 3.39 -6.49 -0.66
CA PHE A 44 3.24 -6.56 0.79
C PHE A 44 4.58 -6.78 1.49
N LYS A 45 5.42 -7.70 0.98
CA LYS A 45 6.78 -7.90 1.52
C LYS A 45 7.62 -6.64 1.42
N ALA A 46 7.61 -5.97 0.27
CA ALA A 46 8.33 -4.71 0.09
C ALA A 46 7.80 -3.60 1.01
N ALA A 47 6.49 -3.59 1.32
CA ALA A 47 5.89 -2.63 2.25
C ALA A 47 6.43 -2.84 3.67
N GLU A 48 6.49 -4.11 4.11
CA GLU A 48 7.05 -4.48 5.41
C GLU A 48 8.54 -4.12 5.52
N GLU A 49 9.32 -4.32 4.46
CA GLU A 49 10.72 -3.88 4.39
C GLU A 49 10.84 -2.35 4.51
N CYS A 50 10.05 -1.59 3.75
CA CYS A 50 10.04 -0.12 3.84
C CYS A 50 9.65 0.37 5.24
N ARG A 51 8.71 -0.33 5.90
CA ARG A 51 8.31 -0.05 7.27
C ARG A 51 9.47 -0.26 8.26
N LEU A 52 10.30 -1.29 8.05
CA LEU A 52 11.51 -1.54 8.85
C LEU A 52 12.60 -0.48 8.59
N ASP A 53 12.74 -0.03 7.35
CA ASP A 53 13.65 1.05 6.93
C ASP A 53 13.19 2.46 7.37
N ARG A 54 12.07 2.56 8.10
CA ARG A 54 11.42 3.84 8.48
C ARG A 54 11.06 4.72 7.28
N ASP A 55 10.82 4.11 6.14
CA ASP A 55 10.38 4.76 4.90
C ASP A 55 8.86 4.75 4.83
N GLU A 56 8.23 5.68 5.56
CA GLU A 56 6.78 5.75 5.75
C GLU A 56 6.03 6.01 4.44
N GLU A 57 6.54 6.89 3.56
CA GLU A 57 5.92 7.16 2.25
C GLU A 57 5.87 5.91 1.39
N LYS A 58 7.03 5.24 1.24
CA LYS A 58 7.13 4.11 0.34
C LYS A 58 6.34 2.92 0.88
N ALA A 59 6.38 2.70 2.20
CA ALA A 59 5.53 1.71 2.85
C ALA A 59 4.04 1.98 2.58
N TYR A 60 3.59 3.23 2.76
CA TYR A 60 2.20 3.63 2.50
C TYR A 60 1.78 3.37 1.05
N VAL A 61 2.58 3.80 0.07
CA VAL A 61 2.30 3.58 -1.36
C VAL A 61 2.18 2.10 -1.67
N LEU A 62 3.07 1.27 -1.10
CA LEU A 62 3.05 -0.16 -1.32
C LEU A 62 1.80 -0.80 -0.69
N TYR A 63 1.42 -0.43 0.53
CA TYR A 63 0.16 -0.91 1.11
C TYR A 63 -1.06 -0.48 0.29
N MET A 64 -1.15 0.79 -0.14
CA MET A 64 -2.22 1.26 -1.03
C MET A 64 -2.27 0.49 -2.36
N LYS A 65 -1.09 0.20 -2.92
CA LYS A 65 -0.96 -0.56 -4.16
C LYS A 65 -1.43 -2.00 -3.96
N TYR A 66 -1.09 -2.62 -2.84
CA TYR A 66 -1.59 -3.94 -2.45
C TYR A 66 -3.12 -3.97 -2.37
N LEU A 67 -3.73 -2.99 -1.69
CA LEU A 67 -5.18 -2.88 -1.57
C LEU A 67 -5.86 -2.70 -2.92
N THR A 68 -5.26 -1.91 -3.81
CA THR A 68 -5.76 -1.70 -5.18
C THR A 68 -5.72 -2.99 -6.00
N VAL A 69 -4.62 -3.75 -5.95
CA VAL A 69 -4.54 -5.08 -6.58
C VAL A 69 -5.62 -6.00 -6.02
N TYR A 70 -5.78 -6.00 -4.70
CA TYR A 70 -6.75 -6.84 -4.01
C TYR A 70 -8.19 -6.52 -4.45
N ASP A 71 -8.52 -5.23 -4.58
CA ASP A 71 -9.85 -4.80 -5.06
C ASP A 71 -10.12 -5.27 -6.50
N ILE A 72 -9.12 -5.16 -7.38
CA ILE A 72 -9.20 -5.64 -8.77
C ILE A 72 -9.46 -7.14 -8.82
N ILE A 73 -8.69 -7.95 -8.09
CA ILE A 73 -8.88 -9.41 -8.09
C ILE A 73 -10.21 -9.79 -7.45
N LYS A 74 -10.63 -9.12 -6.37
CA LYS A 74 -11.89 -9.40 -5.67
C LYS A 74 -13.11 -9.17 -6.56
N LYS A 75 -13.02 -8.22 -7.50
CA LYS A 75 -14.07 -7.96 -8.51
C LYS A 75 -14.14 -9.03 -9.60
N ARG A 76 -13.07 -9.79 -9.85
CA ARG A 76 -13.03 -10.81 -10.89
C ARG A 76 -13.82 -12.06 -10.53
N PRO A 77 -14.48 -12.70 -11.52
CA PRO A 77 -15.21 -13.95 -11.30
C PRO A 77 -14.30 -15.09 -10.84
N ASP A 78 -13.05 -15.16 -11.32
CA ASP A 78 -12.07 -16.18 -10.88
C ASP A 78 -11.87 -16.19 -9.37
N PHE A 79 -11.75 -15.00 -8.77
CA PHE A 79 -11.57 -14.87 -7.33
C PHE A 79 -12.83 -15.27 -6.58
N LYS A 80 -14.01 -14.94 -7.11
CA LYS A 80 -15.30 -15.34 -6.51
C LYS A 80 -15.50 -16.85 -6.54
N GLN A 81 -14.94 -17.55 -7.53
CA GLN A 81 -15.01 -19.02 -7.58
C GLN A 81 -14.13 -19.67 -6.50
N GLN A 82 -12.96 -19.11 -6.21
CA GLN A 82 -12.02 -19.67 -5.23
C GLN A 82 -11.41 -18.61 -4.30
N PRO A 83 -12.23 -17.91 -3.48
CA PRO A 83 -11.74 -16.80 -2.67
C PRO A 83 -10.76 -17.27 -1.60
N GLU A 84 -11.03 -18.42 -0.96
CA GLU A 84 -10.17 -19.01 0.06
C GLU A 84 -8.78 -19.37 -0.47
N TYR A 85 -8.68 -19.91 -1.69
CA TYR A 85 -7.40 -20.26 -2.31
C TYR A 85 -6.49 -19.03 -2.48
N PHE A 86 -7.04 -17.94 -3.02
CA PHE A 86 -6.29 -16.70 -3.21
C PHE A 86 -5.99 -15.99 -1.89
N LEU A 87 -6.94 -16.00 -0.94
CA LEU A 87 -6.72 -15.48 0.42
C LEU A 87 -5.61 -16.23 1.15
N THR A 88 -5.56 -17.55 1.03
CA THR A 88 -4.51 -18.38 1.63
C THR A 88 -3.14 -18.05 1.02
N MET A 89 -3.08 -17.82 -0.30
CA MET A 89 -1.84 -17.39 -0.98
C MET A 89 -1.39 -15.97 -0.61
N LEU A 90 -2.32 -15.05 -0.38
CA LEU A 90 -2.01 -13.69 0.08
C LEU A 90 -1.63 -13.64 1.56
N GLY A 91 -2.17 -14.57 2.34
CA GLY A 91 -2.11 -14.60 3.79
C GLY A 91 -3.42 -14.07 4.37
N PRO A 92 -4.09 -14.83 5.27
CA PRO A 92 -5.43 -14.50 5.78
C PRO A 92 -5.48 -13.15 6.53
N ASN A 93 -4.36 -12.72 7.12
CA ASN A 93 -4.25 -11.46 7.85
C ASN A 93 -3.56 -10.34 7.07
N SER A 94 -3.00 -10.61 5.89
CA SER A 94 -2.22 -9.63 5.14
C SER A 94 -3.07 -8.45 4.68
N PHE A 95 -4.32 -8.71 4.28
CA PHE A 95 -5.25 -7.65 3.87
C PHE A 95 -5.61 -6.71 5.02
N LYS A 96 -6.03 -7.26 6.15
CA LYS A 96 -6.37 -6.46 7.33
C LYS A 96 -5.17 -5.65 7.82
N LYS A 97 -4.00 -6.29 7.91
CA LYS A 97 -2.75 -5.63 8.30
C LYS A 97 -2.35 -4.51 7.35
N ALA A 98 -2.52 -4.71 6.03
CA ALA A 98 -2.24 -3.68 5.05
C ALA A 98 -3.14 -2.44 5.21
N ILE A 99 -4.42 -2.63 5.57
CA ILE A 99 -5.34 -1.51 5.85
C ILE A 99 -4.87 -0.77 7.11
N GLU A 100 -4.68 -1.48 8.21
CA GLU A 100 -4.30 -0.87 9.50
C GLU A 100 -2.99 -0.09 9.39
N GLU A 101 -1.97 -0.67 8.74
CA GLU A 101 -0.68 0.01 8.52
C GLU A 101 -0.83 1.20 7.55
N ALA A 102 -1.61 1.06 6.47
CA ALA A 102 -1.85 2.17 5.54
C ALA A 102 -2.58 3.34 6.23
N GLU A 103 -3.58 3.08 7.06
CA GLU A 103 -4.29 4.11 7.82
C GLU A 103 -3.36 4.83 8.78
N LYS A 104 -2.61 4.07 9.58
CA LYS A 104 -1.63 4.61 10.53
C LYS A 104 -0.56 5.45 9.85
N LEU A 105 0.00 4.96 8.75
CA LEU A 105 0.98 5.71 7.96
C LEU A 105 0.34 6.96 7.34
N SER A 106 -0.90 6.87 6.86
CA SER A 106 -1.61 8.04 6.32
C SER A 106 -1.80 9.13 7.36
N GLU A 107 -2.08 8.78 8.62
CA GLU A 107 -2.20 9.73 9.72
C GLU A 107 -0.85 10.34 10.08
N SER A 108 0.21 9.53 10.16
CA SER A 108 1.59 9.99 10.36
C SER A 108 2.00 10.99 9.28
N LEU A 109 1.80 10.63 8.01
CA LEU A 109 2.12 11.46 6.84
C LEU A 109 1.28 12.76 6.81
N LYS A 110 0.01 12.73 7.23
CA LYS A 110 -0.82 13.93 7.39
C LYS A 110 -0.26 14.85 8.48
N LEU A 111 0.10 14.28 9.63
CA LEU A 111 0.59 14.99 10.81
C LEU A 111 1.98 15.59 10.59
N SER A 112 2.84 14.92 9.81
CA SER A 112 4.21 15.37 9.47
C SER A 112 4.26 16.66 8.63
N GLY A 113 3.11 17.20 8.21
CA GLY A 113 2.97 18.63 7.94
C GLY A 113 3.10 19.05 6.48
N ARG A 114 2.16 18.60 5.61
CA ARG A 114 1.93 19.30 4.33
C ARG A 114 0.54 19.17 3.70
N VAL A 115 -0.47 18.66 4.42
CA VAL A 115 -1.86 18.71 3.96
C VAL A 115 -2.59 19.83 4.69
N ASN A 116 -2.55 21.04 4.10
CA ASN A 116 -3.50 22.07 4.46
C ASN A 116 -4.88 21.60 4.01
N TYR A 117 -5.81 21.41 4.94
CA TYR A 117 -7.22 21.41 4.62
C TYR A 117 -7.55 22.83 4.11
N SER A 118 -7.65 22.98 2.79
CA SER A 118 -8.30 24.15 2.16
C SER A 118 -9.79 23.91 2.08
#